data_AF-A0A7V0SC91-F1
#
_entry.id   AF-A0A7V0SC91-F1
#
_cell.length_a   1.000
_cell.length_b   1.000
_cell.length_c   1.000
_cell.angle_alpha   90.00
_cell.angle_beta   90.00
_cell.angle_gamma   90.00
#
_symmetry.space_group_name_H-M   'P 1'
#
loop_
_entity.id
_entity.type
_entity.pdbx_description
1 polymer ?
#
loop_
_entity_poly.entity_id
_entity_poly.type
_entity_poly.pdbx_seq_one_letter_code
_entity_poly.pdbx_strand_id
1 'polypeptide(L)'
;MRNGKERKSTLSSLGRFRVQDEHLVFDEAVKEALASAFAENRCFPFFPDKDIVNGIRNGDPAAIYREGLISLRNGIYEAVSKNDQTVRNLFLSDMRLSSRIMGALIYIHTALARNAPSSLEDRRYVLVRERPGESTIYHVSTETTVISHVGPGPPWEEIPSIYFGLAVTDTLGDEAKRGETRLFEAFVLLLSVEGRAIETGYSHIDVFPAEVSLALNSLVEEVIRVSAREEQEYREILIKKKVRPFTDKTRQRSLRMLDMRVPGDEMNFDYGKNLRGIETLERLARIYKRGDDPGSLREVTRLLVAASGHDLHEIRDRANILLERVFAPKEFDAPLATTFINLPAGSEHRFEFDLPGARAGYLLRIYKNSADRPFMLEGELDFDEIALDYDPRSKKHRAVYRFERPGHYDYLVFRKKLKRAEWVFHGGCSGRVNVIPDVRGEIILEIFPDIHGHTKIYWMDGTEHPGLVYNEHGEVIRLGRFSDITFHLEDLARRYFITAIYLLGVQKRGSNREDWAPEASSPSPFSPMSLVEIEPSLGGDEEFRELVE
;
A
#
# COMPACT_ATOMS: atom_id res chain seq x y z
N MET A 1 28.05 33.81 13.23
CA MET A 1 27.71 33.22 14.55
C MET A 1 26.20 33.00 14.60
N ARG A 2 25.75 31.76 14.42
CA ARG A 2 24.39 31.30 14.74
C ARG A 2 24.56 30.08 15.63
N ASN A 3 23.99 30.15 16.83
CA ASN A 3 24.09 29.14 17.89
C ASN A 3 23.76 27.75 17.36
N GLY A 4 24.78 26.89 17.28
CA GLY A 4 24.58 25.45 17.15
C GLY A 4 24.01 24.94 18.48
N LYS A 5 22.71 24.63 18.51
CA LYS A 5 22.17 23.78 19.56
C LYS A 5 22.88 22.44 19.43
N GLU A 6 23.69 22.09 20.42
CA GLU A 6 24.16 20.73 20.63
C GLU A 6 22.93 19.80 20.66
N ARG A 7 22.81 18.94 19.64
CA ARG A 7 21.79 17.90 19.58
C ARG A 7 22.11 16.90 20.68
N LYS A 8 21.31 16.89 21.75
CA LYS A 8 21.54 16.05 22.93
C LYS A 8 21.36 14.57 22.59
N SER A 9 22.24 13.76 23.19
CA SER A 9 22.30 12.29 23.14
C SER A 9 20.95 11.61 23.46
N THR A 10 20.81 10.32 23.12
CA THR A 10 19.68 9.39 23.41
C THR A 10 19.42 9.17 24.90
N LEU A 11 19.24 10.23 25.67
CA LEU A 11 19.14 10.13 27.12
C LEU A 11 17.84 9.44 27.54
N SER A 12 16.75 9.53 26.77
CA SER A 12 15.44 8.99 27.17
C SER A 12 15.09 7.66 26.52
N SER A 13 16.01 7.06 25.74
CA SER A 13 15.73 5.88 24.91
C SER A 13 16.70 4.75 25.21
N LEU A 14 16.16 3.56 25.50
CA LEU A 14 16.95 2.35 25.70
C LEU A 14 17.04 1.57 24.39
N GLY A 15 18.25 1.34 23.91
CA GLY A 15 18.50 0.66 22.65
C GLY A 15 19.94 0.21 22.48
N ARG A 16 20.22 -0.34 21.31
CA ARG A 16 21.59 -0.60 20.84
C ARG A 16 21.81 0.10 19.51
N PHE A 17 22.99 0.64 19.30
CA PHE A 17 23.38 1.25 18.04
C PHE A 17 24.88 1.08 17.79
N ARG A 18 25.25 1.00 16.51
CA ARG A 18 26.65 1.14 16.13
C ARG A 18 27.07 2.58 16.38
N VAL A 19 28.31 2.81 16.83
CA VAL A 19 28.85 4.18 17.05
C VAL A 19 28.71 5.05 15.79
N GLN A 20 28.94 4.47 14.60
CA GLN A 20 28.76 5.17 13.32
C GLN A 20 27.30 5.55 13.02
N ASP A 21 26.33 4.86 13.61
CA ASP A 21 24.89 5.06 13.41
C ASP A 21 24.25 5.85 14.55
N GLU A 22 25.03 6.33 15.53
CA GLU A 22 24.53 7.15 16.65
C GLU A 22 23.71 8.35 16.14
N HIS A 23 24.12 8.91 14.99
CA HIS A 23 23.43 10.01 14.34
C HIS A 23 22.04 9.68 13.76
N LEU A 24 21.67 8.40 13.71
CA LEU A 24 20.37 7.92 13.24
C LEU A 24 19.41 7.65 14.39
N VAL A 25 19.92 7.61 15.62
CA VAL A 25 19.13 7.35 16.82
C VAL A 25 19.29 8.59 17.69
N PHE A 26 18.59 9.68 17.38
CA PHE A 26 18.48 10.83 18.28
C PHE A 26 17.09 10.87 18.90
N ASP A 27 16.99 11.45 20.09
CA ASP A 27 15.76 11.49 20.87
C ASP A 27 14.57 12.12 20.11
N GLU A 28 14.83 13.15 19.29
CA GLU A 28 13.83 13.78 18.41
C GLU A 28 13.24 12.78 17.41
N ALA A 29 14.07 11.93 16.78
CA ALA A 29 13.61 10.96 15.78
C ALA A 29 12.73 9.85 16.41
N VAL A 30 13.08 9.40 17.61
CA VAL A 30 12.27 8.44 18.37
C VAL A 30 10.93 9.05 18.75
N LYS A 31 10.93 10.31 19.22
CA LYS A 31 9.71 11.05 19.55
C LYS A 31 8.81 11.29 18.33
N GLU A 32 9.38 11.62 17.17
CA GLU A 32 8.64 11.73 15.92
C GLU A 32 8.00 10.39 15.51
N ALA A 33 8.74 9.28 15.63
CA ALA A 33 8.21 7.95 15.35
C ALA A 33 7.06 7.56 16.29
N LEU A 34 7.18 7.87 17.59
CA LEU A 34 6.11 7.67 18.56
C LEU A 34 4.90 8.57 18.28
N ALA A 35 5.10 9.84 17.93
CA ALA A 35 4.03 10.76 17.56
C ALA A 35 3.26 10.26 16.32
N SER A 36 3.98 9.77 15.30
CA SER A 36 3.39 9.11 14.14
C SER A 36 2.63 7.84 14.53
N ALA A 37 3.13 7.04 15.47
CA ALA A 37 2.42 5.86 15.97
C ALA A 37 1.11 6.21 16.71
N PHE A 38 1.07 7.30 17.47
CA PHE A 38 -0.18 7.82 18.05
C PHE A 38 -1.17 8.28 16.98
N ALA A 39 -0.71 9.03 15.97
CA ALA A 39 -1.56 9.49 14.88
C ALA A 39 -2.15 8.34 14.05
N GLU A 40 -1.44 7.22 13.97
CA GLU A 40 -1.86 5.99 13.27
C GLU A 40 -2.69 5.03 14.16
N ASN A 41 -3.08 5.44 15.37
CA ASN A 41 -3.80 4.62 16.34
C ASN A 41 -3.07 3.29 16.67
N ARG A 42 -1.73 3.30 16.69
CA ARG A 42 -0.87 2.14 17.01
C ARG A 42 -0.35 2.13 18.45
N CYS A 43 -0.62 3.16 19.24
CA CYS A 43 -0.22 3.25 20.64
C CYS A 43 -1.39 2.92 21.56
N PHE A 44 -1.19 1.98 22.48
CA PHE A 44 -2.21 1.43 23.38
C PHE A 44 -1.84 1.75 24.85
N PRO A 45 -2.25 2.92 25.35
CA PRO A 45 -1.92 3.36 26.70
C PRO A 45 -2.80 2.72 27.77
N PHE A 46 -2.23 2.36 28.92
CA PHE A 46 -2.98 1.89 30.09
C PHE A 46 -2.22 2.13 31.40
N PHE A 47 -2.95 1.98 32.51
CA PHE A 47 -2.39 1.90 33.86
C PHE A 47 -2.58 0.47 34.38
N PRO A 48 -1.58 -0.11 35.07
CA PRO A 48 -1.74 -1.40 35.72
C PRO A 48 -2.85 -1.35 36.78
N ASP A 49 -3.60 -2.44 36.91
CA ASP A 49 -4.60 -2.60 37.96
C ASP A 49 -3.93 -3.14 39.23
N LYS A 50 -3.97 -2.35 40.30
CA LYS A 50 -3.33 -2.67 41.58
C LYS A 50 -3.91 -3.91 42.24
N ASP A 51 -5.20 -4.18 42.08
CA ASP A 51 -5.84 -5.35 42.68
C ASP A 51 -5.37 -6.62 41.98
N ILE A 52 -5.22 -6.57 40.64
CA ILE A 52 -4.63 -7.67 39.87
C ILE A 52 -3.16 -7.89 40.26
N VAL A 53 -2.36 -6.82 40.39
CA VAL A 53 -0.94 -6.93 40.79
C VAL A 53 -0.82 -7.54 42.20
N ASN A 54 -1.58 -7.04 43.17
CA ASN A 54 -1.57 -7.53 44.55
C ASN A 54 -2.04 -8.99 44.65
N GLY A 55 -3.07 -9.35 43.87
CA GLY A 55 -3.54 -10.71 43.74
C GLY A 55 -2.47 -11.68 43.26
N ILE A 56 -1.82 -11.36 42.13
CA ILE A 56 -0.73 -12.17 41.59
C ILE A 56 0.44 -12.25 42.57
N ARG A 57 0.76 -11.15 43.26
CA ARG A 57 1.82 -11.08 44.29
C ARG A 57 1.53 -12.01 45.47
N ASN A 58 0.26 -12.18 45.82
CA ASN A 58 -0.19 -13.09 46.89
C ASN A 58 -0.29 -14.56 46.45
N GLY A 59 0.05 -14.87 45.19
CA GLY A 59 0.14 -16.23 44.67
C GLY A 59 -0.98 -16.64 43.72
N ASP A 60 -1.91 -15.75 43.39
CA ASP A 60 -3.00 -16.07 42.48
C ASP A 60 -2.49 -16.18 41.02
N PRO A 61 -2.85 -17.24 40.28
CA PRO A 61 -2.55 -17.33 38.87
C PRO A 61 -3.20 -16.19 38.08
N ALA A 62 -2.45 -15.56 37.17
CA ALA A 62 -2.95 -14.45 36.33
C ALA A 62 -4.24 -14.81 35.54
N ALA A 63 -4.48 -16.10 35.28
CA ALA A 63 -5.69 -16.59 34.62
C ALA A 63 -7.00 -16.28 35.39
N ILE A 64 -6.93 -16.11 36.72
CA ILE A 64 -8.09 -15.75 37.57
C ILE A 64 -8.59 -14.34 37.22
N TYR A 65 -7.69 -13.41 36.91
CA TYR A 65 -8.00 -12.01 36.61
C TYR A 65 -8.39 -11.76 35.15
N ARG A 66 -8.77 -12.80 34.40
CA ARG A 66 -9.07 -12.69 32.96
C ARG A 66 -10.12 -11.64 32.67
N GLU A 67 -11.17 -11.53 33.47
CA GLU A 67 -12.24 -10.53 33.29
C GLU A 67 -11.72 -9.11 33.52
N GLY A 68 -10.94 -8.89 34.59
CA GLY A 68 -10.30 -7.59 34.86
C GLY A 68 -9.35 -7.15 33.73
N LEU A 69 -8.55 -8.10 33.22
CA LEU A 69 -7.65 -7.85 32.07
C LEU A 69 -8.43 -7.56 30.78
N ILE A 70 -9.58 -8.21 30.55
CA ILE A 70 -10.47 -7.91 29.41
C ILE A 70 -11.04 -6.48 29.55
N SER A 71 -11.43 -6.08 30.76
CA SER A 71 -11.91 -4.73 31.04
C SER A 71 -10.83 -3.68 30.78
N LEU A 72 -9.59 -3.91 31.23
CA LEU A 72 -8.44 -3.06 30.91
C LEU A 72 -8.23 -2.93 29.39
N ARG A 73 -8.22 -4.06 28.66
CA ARG A 73 -8.09 -4.05 27.20
C ARG A 73 -9.21 -3.26 26.52
N ASN A 74 -10.45 -3.40 26.99
CA ASN A 74 -11.57 -2.63 26.44
C ASN A 74 -11.42 -1.12 26.72
N GLY A 75 -10.94 -0.76 27.92
CA GLY A 75 -10.61 0.62 28.28
C GLY A 75 -9.48 1.21 27.42
N ILE A 76 -8.47 0.40 27.09
CA ILE A 76 -7.43 0.76 26.11
C ILE A 76 -8.05 1.11 24.75
N TYR A 77 -8.89 0.23 24.21
CA TYR A 77 -9.52 0.46 22.91
C TYR A 77 -10.40 1.71 22.91
N GLU A 78 -11.11 1.95 24.00
CA GLU A 78 -11.91 3.16 24.19
C GLU A 78 -11.03 4.41 24.17
N ALA A 79 -9.94 4.42 24.95
CA ALA A 79 -8.98 5.52 25.01
C ALA A 79 -8.33 5.82 23.65
N VAL A 80 -7.90 4.79 22.90
CA VAL A 80 -7.27 4.96 21.58
C VAL A 80 -8.28 5.41 20.53
N SER A 81 -9.50 4.88 20.58
CA SER A 81 -10.53 5.20 19.58
C SER A 81 -11.07 6.63 19.71
N LYS A 82 -10.91 7.33 20.84
CA LYS A 82 -11.42 8.70 21.06
C LYS A 82 -12.90 8.88 20.65
N ASN A 83 -13.73 7.88 20.97
CA ASN A 83 -15.15 7.77 20.56
C ASN A 83 -15.41 7.51 19.07
N ASP A 84 -14.39 7.21 18.26
CA ASP A 84 -14.55 6.69 16.91
C ASP A 84 -14.97 5.21 16.95
N GLN A 85 -16.27 4.98 16.71
CA GLN A 85 -16.85 3.64 16.71
C GLN A 85 -16.25 2.72 15.62
N THR A 86 -15.74 3.29 14.53
CA THR A 86 -15.12 2.52 13.43
C THR A 86 -13.78 1.96 13.87
N VAL A 87 -12.92 2.81 14.45
CA VAL A 87 -11.62 2.41 15.00
C VAL A 87 -11.80 1.40 16.14
N ARG A 88 -12.77 1.64 17.04
CA ARG A 88 -13.11 0.71 18.12
C ARG A 88 -13.53 -0.67 17.59
N ASN A 89 -14.40 -0.71 16.59
CA ASN A 89 -14.85 -1.97 15.97
C ASN A 89 -13.71 -2.69 15.25
N LEU A 90 -12.80 -1.95 14.60
CA LEU A 90 -11.61 -2.53 13.96
C LEU A 90 -10.75 -3.26 14.98
N PHE A 91 -10.45 -2.64 16.12
CA PHE A 91 -9.66 -3.26 17.20
C PHE A 91 -10.34 -4.47 17.84
N LEU A 92 -11.67 -4.42 18.01
CA LEU A 92 -12.44 -5.55 18.52
C LEU A 92 -12.47 -6.73 17.54
N SER A 93 -12.44 -6.45 16.23
CA SER A 93 -12.42 -7.48 15.18
C SER A 93 -11.04 -8.10 14.94
N ASP A 94 -9.95 -7.40 15.28
CA ASP A 94 -8.58 -7.89 15.17
C ASP A 94 -8.25 -8.84 16.33
N MET A 95 -8.61 -10.12 16.17
CA MET A 95 -8.33 -11.17 17.16
C MET A 95 -6.84 -11.29 17.50
N ARG A 96 -5.94 -11.02 16.56
CA ARG A 96 -4.49 -11.12 16.78
C ARG A 96 -4.03 -9.98 17.67
N LEU A 97 -4.38 -8.73 17.34
CA LEU A 97 -4.09 -7.58 18.19
C LEU A 97 -4.65 -7.76 19.60
N SER A 98 -5.90 -8.22 19.70
CA SER A 98 -6.55 -8.50 20.97
C SER A 98 -5.77 -9.52 21.80
N SER A 99 -5.30 -10.61 21.19
CA SER A 99 -4.47 -11.62 21.85
C SER A 99 -3.11 -11.06 22.30
N ARG A 100 -2.46 -10.25 21.46
CA ARG A 100 -1.15 -9.63 21.77
C ARG A 100 -1.26 -8.66 22.95
N ILE A 101 -2.28 -7.79 22.96
CA ILE A 101 -2.53 -6.86 24.07
C ILE A 101 -2.87 -7.63 25.35
N MET A 102 -3.70 -8.67 25.28
CA MET A 102 -3.98 -9.50 26.47
C MET A 102 -2.70 -10.15 27.01
N GLY A 103 -1.84 -10.68 26.15
CA GLY A 103 -0.53 -11.21 26.54
C GLY A 103 0.33 -10.14 27.21
N ALA A 104 0.41 -8.95 26.63
CA ALA A 104 1.15 -7.83 27.20
C ALA A 104 0.64 -7.44 28.60
N LEU A 105 -0.67 -7.33 28.77
CA LEU A 105 -1.27 -7.04 30.08
C LEU A 105 -0.87 -8.10 31.10
N ILE A 106 -0.95 -9.39 30.77
CA ILE A 106 -0.56 -10.48 31.67
C ILE A 106 0.92 -10.36 32.09
N TYR A 107 1.83 -10.20 31.13
CA TYR A 107 3.26 -10.15 31.42
C TYR A 107 3.66 -8.91 32.24
N ILE A 108 3.05 -7.76 31.98
CA ILE A 108 3.33 -6.53 32.71
C ILE A 108 2.84 -6.64 34.16
N HIS A 109 1.60 -7.10 34.38
CA HIS A 109 1.09 -7.28 35.75
C HIS A 109 1.89 -8.34 36.51
N THR A 110 2.31 -9.41 35.83
CA THR A 110 3.16 -10.44 36.44
C THR A 110 4.56 -9.90 36.79
N ALA A 111 5.14 -9.06 35.94
CA ALA A 111 6.44 -8.42 36.20
C ALA A 111 6.36 -7.48 37.42
N LEU A 112 5.29 -6.68 37.52
CA LEU A 112 5.00 -5.78 38.64
C LEU A 112 4.72 -6.54 39.95
N ALA A 113 4.10 -7.70 39.88
CA ALA A 113 3.79 -8.52 41.05
C ALA A 113 5.03 -9.19 41.65
N ARG A 114 6.02 -9.55 40.81
CA ARG A 114 7.20 -10.33 41.24
C ARG A 114 8.34 -9.46 41.74
N ASN A 115 9.02 -8.76 40.84
CA ASN A 115 10.36 -8.22 41.08
C ASN A 115 10.58 -6.81 40.49
N ALA A 116 9.57 -6.19 39.86
CA ALA A 116 9.71 -4.82 39.39
C ALA A 116 9.54 -3.81 40.56
N PRO A 117 10.16 -2.62 40.50
CA PRO A 117 9.99 -1.58 41.52
C PRO A 117 8.52 -1.20 41.72
N SER A 118 8.08 -1.06 42.97
CA SER A 118 6.70 -0.65 43.30
C SER A 118 6.35 0.74 42.77
N SER A 119 7.35 1.61 42.54
CA SER A 119 7.18 2.92 41.90
C SER A 119 6.62 2.84 40.47
N LEU A 120 6.64 1.66 39.85
CA LEU A 120 6.13 1.40 38.50
C LEU A 120 4.64 1.05 38.45
N GLU A 121 4.00 0.73 39.57
CA GLU A 121 2.58 0.38 39.62
C GLU A 121 1.68 1.57 39.27
N ASP A 122 2.15 2.79 39.56
CA ASP A 122 1.45 4.05 39.29
C ASP A 122 1.87 4.71 37.96
N ARG A 123 2.64 3.99 37.14
CA ARG A 123 3.14 4.52 35.86
C ARG A 123 2.24 4.13 34.71
N ARG A 124 2.19 4.99 33.71
CA ARG A 124 1.49 4.72 32.46
C ARG A 124 2.37 3.87 31.55
N TYR A 125 1.79 2.83 31.00
CA TYR A 125 2.43 1.97 30.00
C TYR A 125 1.80 2.24 28.65
N VAL A 126 2.62 2.30 27.60
CA VAL A 126 2.16 2.49 26.23
C VAL A 126 2.72 1.37 25.37
N LEU A 127 1.84 0.43 25.00
CA LEU A 127 2.20 -0.63 24.06
C LEU A 127 2.17 -0.07 22.65
N VAL A 128 3.26 -0.19 21.91
CA VAL A 128 3.36 0.28 20.53
C VAL A 128 3.23 -0.92 19.60
N ARG A 129 2.23 -0.91 18.72
CA ARG A 129 2.17 -1.86 17.59
C ARG A 129 3.18 -1.41 16.54
N GLU A 130 4.21 -2.20 16.36
CA GLU A 130 5.27 -1.98 15.37
C GLU A 130 4.71 -2.03 13.94
N ARG A 131 5.36 -1.32 13.02
CA ARG A 131 5.01 -1.42 11.59
C ARG A 131 5.47 -2.78 11.03
N PRO A 132 4.84 -3.28 9.96
CA PRO A 132 5.33 -4.46 9.27
C PRO A 132 6.81 -4.32 8.89
N GLY A 133 7.65 -5.26 9.31
CA GLY A 133 9.08 -5.25 9.07
C GLY A 133 9.94 -4.55 10.13
N GLU A 134 9.35 -3.83 11.08
CA GLU A 134 10.04 -3.22 12.23
C GLU A 134 9.92 -4.14 13.46
N SER A 135 11.04 -4.43 14.11
CA SER A 135 11.08 -5.35 15.27
C SER A 135 10.94 -4.66 16.62
N THR A 136 11.10 -3.34 16.69
CA THR A 136 11.06 -2.56 17.94
C THR A 136 10.40 -1.21 17.71
N ILE A 137 10.23 -0.40 18.76
CA ILE A 137 9.52 0.90 18.67
C ILE A 137 10.19 1.92 17.74
N TYR A 138 11.50 1.76 17.49
CA TYR A 138 12.24 2.48 16.45
C TYR A 138 13.33 1.58 15.91
N HIS A 139 13.23 1.21 14.63
CA HIS A 139 14.08 0.17 14.03
C HIS A 139 14.78 0.68 12.75
N VAL A 140 16.11 0.87 12.83
CA VAL A 140 16.93 1.23 11.66
C VAL A 140 17.56 -0.02 11.05
N SER A 141 18.17 -0.85 11.88
CA SER A 141 18.77 -2.13 11.52
C SER A 141 18.74 -3.08 12.71
N THR A 142 19.16 -4.33 12.51
CA THR A 142 19.31 -5.30 13.61
C THR A 142 20.28 -4.82 14.68
N GLU A 143 21.28 -4.03 14.30
CA GLU A 143 22.33 -3.53 15.21
C GLU A 143 22.07 -2.09 15.69
N THR A 144 21.04 -1.43 15.14
CA THR A 144 20.67 -0.05 15.44
C THR A 144 19.16 0.05 15.63
N THR A 145 18.72 -0.03 16.89
CA THR A 145 17.31 -0.17 17.26
C THR A 145 17.06 0.33 18.69
N VAL A 146 15.87 0.89 18.95
CA VAL A 146 15.39 1.29 20.28
C VAL A 146 14.29 0.33 20.70
N ILE A 147 14.45 -0.32 21.85
CA ILE A 147 13.48 -1.30 22.37
C ILE A 147 12.44 -0.65 23.26
N SER A 148 12.84 0.36 24.03
CA SER A 148 11.95 1.10 24.94
C SER A 148 12.36 2.56 25.05
N HIS A 149 11.40 3.38 25.45
CA HIS A 149 11.55 4.82 25.63
C HIS A 149 10.80 5.24 26.88
N VAL A 150 11.29 6.28 27.56
CA VAL A 150 10.58 6.95 28.65
C VAL A 150 10.38 8.41 28.33
N GLY A 151 9.20 8.93 28.61
CA GLY A 151 8.93 10.34 28.36
C GLY A 151 7.61 10.78 28.98
N PRO A 152 7.35 12.09 29.03
CA PRO A 152 6.15 12.64 29.62
C PRO A 152 4.88 12.36 28.80
N GLY A 153 4.85 11.46 27.82
CA GLY A 153 3.68 11.40 26.94
C GLY A 153 3.79 12.34 25.75
N PRO A 154 2.84 12.28 24.81
CA PRO A 154 2.63 13.36 23.86
C PRO A 154 2.32 14.69 24.58
N PRO A 155 2.53 15.86 23.92
CA PRO A 155 2.45 17.17 24.56
C PRO A 155 1.12 17.52 25.26
N TRP A 156 0.05 16.77 24.98
CA TRP A 156 -1.30 17.04 25.50
C TRP A 156 -1.63 16.27 26.78
N GLU A 157 -0.82 15.30 27.21
CA GLU A 157 -1.10 14.48 28.41
C GLU A 157 -0.06 14.67 29.52
N GLU A 158 1.22 14.90 29.21
CA GLU A 158 2.29 15.13 30.20
C GLU A 158 2.37 14.10 31.36
N ILE A 159 1.97 12.84 31.10
CA ILE A 159 2.05 11.72 32.05
C ILE A 159 3.35 10.93 31.84
N PRO A 160 4.18 10.72 32.89
CA PRO A 160 5.35 9.84 32.83
C PRO A 160 4.97 8.45 32.30
N SER A 161 5.47 8.12 31.11
CA SER A 161 5.06 6.95 30.34
C SER A 161 6.25 6.08 29.95
N ILE A 162 6.08 4.76 30.05
CA ILE A 162 7.03 3.76 29.56
C ILE A 162 6.49 3.19 28.24
N TYR A 163 7.29 3.30 27.18
CA TYR A 163 6.96 2.85 25.84
C TYR A 163 7.75 1.61 25.49
N PHE A 164 7.09 0.59 24.97
CA PHE A 164 7.76 -0.53 24.31
C PHE A 164 6.81 -1.24 23.34
N GLY A 165 7.41 -2.04 22.48
CA GLY A 165 6.72 -2.73 21.41
C GLY A 165 5.93 -3.96 21.89
N LEU A 166 4.84 -4.30 21.21
CA LEU A 166 4.11 -5.56 21.43
C LEU A 166 5.00 -6.80 21.17
N ALA A 167 5.99 -6.68 20.27
CA ALA A 167 6.95 -7.74 19.97
C ALA A 167 7.76 -8.17 21.20
N VAL A 168 7.98 -7.26 22.16
CA VAL A 168 8.64 -7.60 23.44
C VAL A 168 7.84 -8.68 24.15
N THR A 169 6.53 -8.47 24.30
CA THR A 169 5.65 -9.41 25.03
C THR A 169 5.32 -10.66 24.23
N ASP A 170 5.31 -10.59 22.89
CA ASP A 170 5.19 -11.79 22.04
C ASP A 170 6.39 -12.72 22.24
N THR A 171 7.58 -12.14 22.39
CA THR A 171 8.83 -12.87 22.66
C THR A 171 8.79 -13.57 24.01
N LEU A 172 8.24 -12.93 25.04
CA LEU A 172 7.97 -13.56 26.33
C LEU A 172 6.97 -14.72 26.19
N GLY A 173 5.95 -14.54 25.34
CA GLY A 173 5.00 -15.58 24.96
C GLY A 173 5.65 -16.81 24.35
N ASP A 174 6.61 -16.63 23.46
CA ASP A 174 7.37 -17.72 22.84
C ASP A 174 8.30 -18.43 23.85
N GLU A 175 8.95 -17.66 24.73
CA GLU A 175 9.76 -18.22 25.82
C GLU A 175 8.93 -19.07 26.79
N ALA A 176 7.78 -18.56 27.23
CA ALA A 176 6.92 -19.26 28.18
C ALA A 176 6.42 -20.61 27.64
N LYS A 177 6.21 -20.73 26.31
CA LYS A 177 5.87 -22.01 25.66
C LYS A 177 6.99 -23.04 25.74
N ARG A 178 8.24 -22.58 25.85
CA ARG A 178 9.43 -23.42 26.06
C ARG A 178 9.68 -23.74 27.54
N GLY A 179 8.93 -23.13 28.46
CA GLY A 179 9.11 -23.28 29.89
C GLY A 179 10.35 -22.56 30.44
N GLU A 180 10.89 -21.60 29.70
CA GLU A 180 12.04 -20.77 30.08
C GLU A 180 11.57 -19.46 30.75
N THR A 181 12.43 -18.79 31.52
CA THR A 181 12.10 -17.52 32.23
C THR A 181 13.15 -16.42 32.07
N ARG A 182 14.19 -16.66 31.28
CA ARG A 182 15.37 -15.79 31.16
C ARG A 182 15.02 -14.44 30.52
N LEU A 183 14.22 -14.42 29.47
CA LEU A 183 13.76 -13.19 28.80
C LEU A 183 12.74 -12.48 29.66
N PHE A 184 11.89 -13.21 30.40
CA PHE A 184 11.02 -12.60 31.39
C PHE A 184 11.81 -11.88 32.49
N GLU A 185 12.89 -12.48 33.00
CA GLU A 185 13.81 -11.83 33.95
C GLU A 185 14.50 -10.61 33.32
N ALA A 186 14.95 -10.71 32.07
CA ALA A 186 15.50 -9.56 31.32
C ALA A 186 14.47 -8.44 31.12
N PHE A 187 13.19 -8.77 30.94
CA PHE A 187 12.10 -7.81 30.85
C PHE A 187 11.84 -7.10 32.19
N VAL A 188 11.92 -7.79 33.32
CA VAL A 188 11.86 -7.16 34.65
C VAL A 188 13.03 -6.18 34.84
N LEU A 189 14.23 -6.56 34.40
CA LEU A 189 15.39 -5.65 34.42
C LEU A 189 15.17 -4.43 33.52
N LEU A 190 14.59 -4.61 32.32
CA LEU A 190 14.22 -3.51 31.43
C LEU A 190 13.29 -2.52 32.15
N LEU A 191 12.22 -3.01 32.77
CA LEU A 191 11.29 -2.15 33.51
C LEU A 191 11.97 -1.42 34.67
N SER A 192 12.88 -2.08 35.38
CA SER A 192 13.65 -1.49 36.48
C SER A 192 14.56 -0.35 36.00
N VAL A 193 15.18 -0.53 34.83
CA VAL A 193 16.00 0.51 34.17
C VAL A 193 15.15 1.70 33.77
N GLU A 194 13.98 1.47 33.16
CA GLU A 194 13.08 2.56 32.75
C GLU A 194 12.48 3.30 33.95
N GLY A 195 12.17 2.59 35.04
CA GLY A 195 11.74 3.19 36.30
C GLY A 195 12.76 4.17 36.86
N ARG A 196 14.04 3.77 36.89
CA ARG A 196 15.13 4.66 37.30
C ARG A 196 15.31 5.83 36.35
N ALA A 197 15.20 5.62 35.04
CA ALA A 197 15.28 6.70 34.07
C ALA A 197 14.19 7.77 34.28
N ILE A 198 12.98 7.39 34.70
CA ILE A 198 11.92 8.34 35.07
C ILE A 198 12.31 9.11 36.34
N GLU A 199 12.85 8.44 37.36
CA GLU A 199 13.28 9.06 38.63
C GLU A 199 14.43 10.07 38.44
N THR A 200 15.29 9.86 37.44
CA THR A 200 16.41 10.75 37.07
C THR A 200 16.04 11.81 36.03
N GLY A 201 14.74 12.05 35.77
CA GLY A 201 14.29 13.09 34.84
C GLY A 201 14.29 12.66 33.37
N TYR A 202 13.85 11.42 33.10
CA TYR A 202 13.78 10.78 31.78
C TYR A 202 15.16 10.60 31.12
N SER A 203 16.18 10.29 31.91
CA SER A 203 17.55 10.17 31.41
C SER A 203 18.25 8.91 31.94
N HIS A 204 18.67 8.01 31.04
CA HIS A 204 19.53 6.86 31.29
C HIS A 204 20.97 7.33 31.58
N ILE A 205 21.19 7.89 32.77
CA ILE A 205 22.50 8.43 33.20
C ILE A 205 23.34 7.42 33.98
N ASP A 206 22.74 6.30 34.40
CA ASP A 206 23.41 5.29 35.22
C ASP A 206 24.13 4.25 34.34
N VAL A 207 25.39 3.98 34.65
CA VAL A 207 26.14 2.89 34.02
C VAL A 207 25.62 1.56 34.57
N PHE A 208 25.03 0.74 33.71
CA PHE A 208 24.48 -0.56 34.10
C PHE A 208 25.59 -1.58 34.38
N PRO A 209 25.40 -2.50 35.35
CA PRO A 209 26.25 -3.68 35.48
C PRO A 209 26.28 -4.48 34.17
N ALA A 210 27.42 -5.14 33.89
CA ALA A 210 27.60 -5.91 32.65
C ALA A 210 26.52 -7.00 32.46
N GLU A 211 26.09 -7.62 33.56
CA GLU A 211 25.03 -8.64 33.57
C GLU A 211 23.69 -8.10 33.05
N VAL A 212 23.33 -6.87 33.44
CA VAL A 212 22.09 -6.20 32.97
C VAL A 212 22.20 -5.90 31.47
N SER A 213 23.34 -5.38 31.02
CA SER A 213 23.56 -5.10 29.59
C SER A 213 23.50 -6.38 28.74
N LEU A 214 24.06 -7.49 29.22
CA LEU A 214 23.99 -8.79 28.53
C LEU A 214 22.56 -9.33 28.48
N ALA A 215 21.80 -9.21 29.57
CA ALA A 215 20.41 -9.66 29.62
C ALA A 215 19.53 -8.84 28.65
N LEU A 216 19.68 -7.52 28.64
CA LEU A 216 18.93 -6.63 27.74
C LEU A 216 19.30 -6.85 26.27
N ASN A 217 20.58 -7.02 25.95
CA ASN A 217 20.99 -7.38 24.58
C ASN A 217 20.42 -8.73 24.15
N SER A 218 20.42 -9.72 25.06
CA SER A 218 19.79 -11.03 24.79
C SER A 218 18.30 -10.88 24.46
N LEU A 219 17.58 -10.03 25.21
CA LEU A 219 16.18 -9.73 24.95
C LEU A 219 15.97 -9.06 23.60
N VAL A 220 16.77 -8.04 23.26
CA VAL A 220 16.68 -7.33 21.97
C VAL A 220 16.91 -8.27 20.78
N GLU A 221 17.90 -9.15 20.87
CA GLU A 221 18.17 -10.13 19.80
C GLU A 221 17.01 -11.09 19.59
N GLU A 222 16.44 -11.57 20.69
CA GLU A 222 15.34 -12.51 20.64
C GLU A 222 14.06 -11.87 20.10
N VAL A 223 13.79 -10.60 20.48
CA VAL A 223 12.69 -9.79 19.92
C VAL A 223 12.81 -9.65 18.41
N ILE A 224 14.01 -9.33 17.91
CA ILE A 224 14.28 -9.23 16.47
C ILE A 224 14.05 -10.59 15.78
N ARG A 225 14.52 -11.68 16.40
CA ARG A 225 14.41 -13.04 15.85
C ARG A 225 12.95 -13.51 15.76
N VAL A 226 12.19 -13.38 16.84
CA VAL A 226 10.78 -13.80 16.91
C VAL A 226 9.93 -12.98 15.95
N SER A 227 10.16 -11.66 15.89
CA SER A 227 9.45 -10.76 14.98
C SER A 227 9.67 -11.14 13.51
N ALA A 228 10.91 -11.47 13.12
CA ALA A 228 11.21 -11.92 11.77
C ALA A 228 10.53 -13.25 11.41
N ARG A 229 10.43 -14.18 12.38
CA ARG A 229 9.75 -15.48 12.20
C ARG A 229 8.24 -15.31 12.08
N GLU A 230 7.62 -14.52 12.95
CA GLU A 230 6.17 -14.26 12.88
C GLU A 230 5.76 -13.59 11.57
N GLU A 231 6.60 -12.69 11.04
CA GLU A 231 6.37 -12.06 9.75
C GLU A 231 6.45 -13.08 8.61
N GLN A 232 7.41 -14.00 8.65
CA GLN A 232 7.53 -15.08 7.67
C GLN A 232 6.36 -16.06 7.75
N GLU A 233 5.98 -16.53 8.93
CA GLU A 233 4.83 -17.42 9.12
C GLU A 233 3.52 -16.74 8.68
N TYR A 234 3.36 -15.44 8.94
CA TYR A 234 2.20 -14.68 8.46
C TYR A 234 2.13 -14.59 6.93
N ARG A 235 3.27 -14.32 6.27
CA ARG A 235 3.37 -14.33 4.81
C ARG A 235 3.06 -15.72 4.25
N GLU A 236 3.59 -16.78 4.84
CA GLU A 236 3.35 -18.17 4.42
C GLU A 236 1.89 -18.63 4.63
N ILE A 237 1.24 -18.24 5.73
CA ILE A 237 -0.18 -18.57 6.01
C ILE A 237 -1.12 -17.86 5.03
N LEU A 238 -0.79 -16.61 4.64
CA LEU A 238 -1.55 -15.89 3.61
C LEU A 238 -1.45 -16.57 2.25
N ILE A 239 -0.29 -17.13 1.92
CA ILE A 239 -0.04 -17.82 0.64
C ILE A 239 -0.70 -19.22 0.61
N LYS A 240 -0.78 -19.94 1.75
CA LYS A 240 -1.25 -21.34 1.78
C LYS A 240 -2.76 -21.56 1.88
N LYS A 241 -3.58 -20.55 2.22
CA LYS A 241 -5.05 -20.75 2.23
C LYS A 241 -5.57 -20.73 0.80
N LYS A 242 -6.09 -21.87 0.32
CA LYS A 242 -6.88 -21.93 -0.92
C LYS A 242 -7.97 -20.85 -0.86
N VAL A 243 -7.78 -19.82 -1.67
CA VAL A 243 -8.65 -18.64 -1.69
C VAL A 243 -10.04 -19.11 -2.12
N ARG A 244 -11.07 -18.73 -1.34
CA ARG A 244 -12.46 -19.04 -1.73
C ARG A 244 -12.82 -18.18 -2.93
N PRO A 245 -13.38 -18.75 -4.01
CA PRO A 245 -13.73 -17.98 -5.20
C PRO A 245 -14.81 -16.95 -4.89
N PHE A 246 -14.86 -15.91 -5.72
CA PHE A 246 -15.91 -14.91 -5.72
C PHE A 246 -17.22 -15.56 -6.20
N THR A 247 -18.31 -15.36 -5.46
CA THR A 247 -19.60 -16.00 -5.74
C THR A 247 -20.68 -14.94 -5.97
N ASP A 248 -21.80 -15.32 -6.58
CA ASP A 248 -22.96 -14.42 -6.74
C ASP A 248 -23.47 -13.88 -5.40
N LYS A 249 -23.40 -14.68 -4.34
CA LYS A 249 -23.74 -14.24 -2.99
C LYS A 249 -22.79 -13.14 -2.49
N THR A 250 -21.50 -13.28 -2.78
CA THR A 250 -20.50 -12.24 -2.50
C THR A 250 -20.80 -10.99 -3.32
N ARG A 251 -21.10 -11.13 -4.61
CA ARG A 251 -21.47 -10.03 -5.51
C ARG A 251 -22.66 -9.24 -4.98
N GLN A 252 -23.77 -9.91 -4.70
CA GLN A 252 -24.99 -9.28 -4.17
C GLN A 252 -24.78 -8.63 -2.80
N ARG A 253 -23.91 -9.20 -1.96
CA ARG A 253 -23.55 -8.58 -0.68
C ARG A 253 -22.76 -7.30 -0.90
N SER A 254 -21.75 -7.31 -1.76
CA SER A 254 -20.92 -6.14 -2.04
C SER A 254 -21.74 -5.02 -2.69
N LEU A 255 -22.59 -5.34 -3.67
CA LEU A 255 -23.51 -4.37 -4.29
C LEU A 255 -24.44 -3.73 -3.26
N ARG A 256 -25.10 -4.53 -2.42
CA ARG A 256 -25.96 -4.00 -1.35
C ARG A 256 -25.23 -3.09 -0.36
N MET A 257 -23.97 -3.37 -0.07
CA MET A 257 -23.18 -2.51 0.81
C MET A 257 -22.80 -1.20 0.11
N LEU A 258 -22.41 -1.26 -1.16
CA LEU A 258 -22.04 -0.09 -1.96
C LEU A 258 -23.22 0.76 -2.42
N ASP A 259 -24.45 0.27 -2.32
CA ASP A 259 -25.68 1.02 -2.64
C ASP A 259 -26.55 1.26 -1.39
N MET A 260 -26.00 1.08 -0.18
CA MET A 260 -26.78 1.25 1.03
C MET A 260 -27.24 2.70 1.18
N ARG A 261 -28.54 2.89 1.41
CA ARG A 261 -29.16 4.20 1.64
C ARG A 261 -29.51 4.39 3.11
N VAL A 262 -29.63 5.64 3.53
CA VAL A 262 -30.09 5.97 4.89
C VAL A 262 -31.56 5.57 5.01
N PRO A 263 -31.95 4.76 6.03
CA PRO A 263 -33.34 4.38 6.21
C PRO A 263 -34.24 5.61 6.40
N GLY A 264 -35.25 5.77 5.53
CA GLY A 264 -36.15 6.93 5.54
C GLY A 264 -35.65 8.15 4.73
N ASP A 265 -34.44 8.08 4.16
CA ASP A 265 -33.88 9.09 3.27
C ASP A 265 -33.10 8.41 2.13
N GLU A 266 -33.85 7.83 1.19
CA GLU A 266 -33.32 6.97 0.12
C GLU A 266 -32.47 7.73 -0.90
N MET A 267 -32.52 9.07 -0.90
CA MET A 267 -31.68 9.91 -1.75
C MET A 267 -30.25 10.03 -1.22
N ASN A 268 -30.02 9.69 0.05
CA ASN A 268 -28.72 9.78 0.70
C ASN A 268 -28.11 8.40 0.99
N PHE A 269 -26.80 8.27 0.77
CA PHE A 269 -26.06 7.04 1.05
C PHE A 269 -25.70 6.89 2.54
N ASP A 270 -25.70 5.66 3.05
CA ASP A 270 -25.15 5.36 4.38
C ASP A 270 -23.62 5.26 4.30
N TYR A 271 -22.95 6.40 4.46
CA TYR A 271 -21.50 6.53 4.35
C TYR A 271 -20.72 5.38 5.06
N GLY A 272 -21.08 5.01 6.28
CA GLY A 272 -20.37 3.96 7.03
C GLY A 272 -20.61 2.54 6.52
N LYS A 273 -21.73 2.26 5.86
CA LYS A 273 -21.99 0.97 5.20
C LYS A 273 -21.30 0.90 3.85
N ASN A 274 -21.38 1.96 3.06
CA ASN A 274 -20.74 2.04 1.75
C ASN A 274 -19.21 2.02 1.87
N LEU A 275 -18.63 2.68 2.88
CA LEU A 275 -17.19 2.62 3.19
C LEU A 275 -16.73 1.19 3.53
N ARG A 276 -17.49 0.47 4.35
CA ARG A 276 -17.20 -0.96 4.61
C ARG A 276 -17.33 -1.83 3.35
N GLY A 277 -18.17 -1.42 2.41
CA GLY A 277 -18.31 -2.04 1.09
C GLY A 277 -16.99 -1.96 0.33
N ILE A 278 -16.40 -0.77 0.23
CA ILE A 278 -15.13 -0.57 -0.49
C ILE A 278 -13.95 -1.23 0.23
N GLU A 279 -13.89 -1.20 1.57
CA GLU A 279 -12.87 -1.92 2.36
C GLU A 279 -12.95 -3.45 2.17
N THR A 280 -14.17 -3.97 2.01
CA THR A 280 -14.36 -5.39 1.70
C THR A 280 -13.81 -5.70 0.31
N LEU A 281 -14.04 -4.84 -0.68
CA LEU A 281 -13.48 -5.02 -2.02
C LEU A 281 -11.95 -4.90 -2.03
N GLU A 282 -11.35 -3.97 -1.28
CA GLU A 282 -9.89 -3.89 -1.11
C GLU A 282 -9.32 -5.22 -0.63
N ARG A 283 -9.88 -5.77 0.46
CA ARG A 283 -9.43 -7.03 1.04
C ARG A 283 -9.53 -8.16 0.03
N LEU A 284 -10.61 -8.21 -0.75
CA LEU A 284 -10.81 -9.23 -1.78
C LEU A 284 -9.84 -9.05 -2.95
N ALA A 285 -9.65 -7.83 -3.45
CA ALA A 285 -8.69 -7.52 -4.51
C ALA A 285 -7.27 -7.93 -4.12
N ARG A 286 -6.84 -7.61 -2.88
CA ARG A 286 -5.54 -8.03 -2.33
C ARG A 286 -5.41 -9.55 -2.33
N ILE A 287 -6.43 -10.27 -1.85
CA ILE A 287 -6.41 -11.72 -1.76
C ILE A 287 -6.37 -12.36 -3.14
N TYR A 288 -7.18 -11.91 -4.10
CA TYR A 288 -7.25 -12.51 -5.43
C TYR A 288 -6.06 -12.15 -6.32
N LYS A 289 -5.49 -10.94 -6.19
CA LYS A 289 -4.25 -10.57 -6.91
C LYS A 289 -3.03 -11.36 -6.42
N ARG A 290 -3.00 -11.69 -5.12
CA ARG A 290 -2.00 -12.58 -4.52
C ARG A 290 -2.23 -14.06 -4.83
N GLY A 291 -3.49 -14.43 -4.95
CA GLY A 291 -3.91 -15.76 -5.31
C GLY A 291 -3.78 -16.03 -6.80
N ASP A 292 -4.11 -17.26 -7.17
CA ASP A 292 -4.14 -17.74 -8.56
C ASP A 292 -5.61 -17.84 -9.05
N ASP A 293 -6.37 -16.73 -8.91
CA ASP A 293 -7.79 -16.69 -9.30
C ASP A 293 -8.12 -15.38 -10.05
N PRO A 294 -7.74 -15.29 -11.34
CA PRO A 294 -8.00 -14.11 -12.16
C PRO A 294 -9.49 -13.87 -12.42
N GLY A 295 -10.31 -14.91 -12.40
CA GLY A 295 -11.77 -14.79 -12.57
C GLY A 295 -12.42 -14.05 -11.40
N SER A 296 -12.05 -14.41 -10.17
CA SER A 296 -12.51 -13.69 -8.98
C SER A 296 -11.99 -12.27 -8.90
N LEU A 297 -10.73 -12.03 -9.31
CA LEU A 297 -10.18 -10.68 -9.39
C LEU A 297 -10.98 -9.84 -10.39
N ARG A 298 -11.32 -10.38 -11.56
CA ARG A 298 -12.17 -9.70 -12.56
C ARG A 298 -13.50 -9.25 -11.99
N GLU A 299 -14.18 -10.09 -11.22
CA GLU A 299 -15.48 -9.73 -10.63
C GLU A 299 -15.34 -8.62 -9.57
N VAL A 300 -14.25 -8.61 -8.79
CA VAL A 300 -13.95 -7.50 -7.89
C VAL A 300 -13.67 -6.22 -8.69
N THR A 301 -12.88 -6.30 -9.74
CA THR A 301 -12.57 -5.17 -10.64
C THR A 301 -13.85 -4.56 -11.22
N ARG A 302 -14.82 -5.38 -11.66
CA ARG A 302 -16.11 -4.86 -12.17
C ARG A 302 -16.86 -4.03 -11.13
N LEU A 303 -16.85 -4.45 -9.88
CA LEU A 303 -17.47 -3.70 -8.79
C LEU A 303 -16.70 -2.43 -8.45
N LEU A 304 -15.36 -2.46 -8.52
CA LEU A 304 -14.52 -1.29 -8.32
C LEU A 304 -14.73 -0.25 -9.44
N VAL A 305 -14.85 -0.67 -10.70
CA VAL A 305 -15.19 0.23 -11.83
C VAL A 305 -16.55 0.88 -11.65
N ALA A 306 -17.56 0.14 -11.16
CA ALA A 306 -18.83 0.76 -10.80
C ALA A 306 -18.67 1.77 -9.64
N ALA A 307 -17.87 1.41 -8.62
CA ALA A 307 -17.62 2.27 -7.46
C ALA A 307 -16.78 3.52 -7.77
N SER A 308 -15.96 3.53 -8.83
CA SER A 308 -15.24 4.74 -9.28
C SER A 308 -16.18 5.82 -9.84
N GLY A 309 -17.45 5.50 -10.09
CA GLY A 309 -18.49 6.48 -10.42
C GLY A 309 -19.36 6.90 -9.22
N HIS A 310 -19.04 6.46 -8.00
CA HIS A 310 -19.91 6.67 -6.84
C HIS A 310 -19.97 8.14 -6.41
N ASP A 311 -21.15 8.61 -6.01
CA ASP A 311 -21.37 9.99 -5.54
C ASP A 311 -20.60 10.33 -4.24
N LEU A 312 -20.28 9.34 -3.41
CA LEU A 312 -19.45 9.54 -2.22
C LEU A 312 -17.98 9.58 -2.66
N HIS A 313 -17.38 10.77 -2.58
CA HIS A 313 -16.02 11.03 -3.04
C HIS A 313 -14.99 10.04 -2.48
N GLU A 314 -15.06 9.70 -1.20
CA GLU A 314 -14.10 8.77 -0.60
C GLU A 314 -14.19 7.35 -1.18
N ILE A 315 -15.39 6.89 -1.54
CA ILE A 315 -15.58 5.58 -2.15
C ILE A 315 -15.03 5.58 -3.56
N ARG A 316 -15.34 6.64 -4.31
CA ARG A 316 -14.79 6.86 -5.64
C ARG A 316 -13.27 6.89 -5.63
N ASP A 317 -12.67 7.67 -4.75
CA ASP A 317 -11.22 7.85 -4.68
C ASP A 317 -10.52 6.55 -4.24
N ARG A 318 -11.06 5.85 -3.23
CA ARG A 318 -10.56 4.53 -2.85
C ARG A 318 -10.71 3.52 -3.98
N ALA A 319 -11.84 3.49 -4.69
CA ALA A 319 -12.03 2.60 -5.84
C ALA A 319 -10.98 2.86 -6.93
N ASN A 320 -10.70 4.12 -7.26
CA ASN A 320 -9.67 4.49 -8.23
C ASN A 320 -8.26 4.04 -7.79
N ILE A 321 -7.91 4.23 -6.50
CA ILE A 321 -6.63 3.76 -5.95
C ILE A 321 -6.54 2.23 -6.01
N LEU A 322 -7.63 1.52 -5.71
CA LEU A 322 -7.66 0.07 -5.74
C LEU A 322 -7.55 -0.47 -7.17
N LEU A 323 -8.21 0.18 -8.14
CA LEU A 323 -8.05 -0.15 -9.56
C LEU A 323 -6.59 0.02 -10.00
N GLU A 324 -5.96 1.13 -9.66
CA GLU A 324 -4.53 1.35 -9.94
C GLU A 324 -3.67 0.25 -9.32
N ARG A 325 -3.95 -0.17 -8.08
CA ARG A 325 -3.24 -1.31 -7.44
C ARG A 325 -3.48 -2.64 -8.13
N VAL A 326 -4.69 -2.87 -8.65
CA VAL A 326 -5.02 -4.11 -9.36
C VAL A 326 -4.31 -4.17 -10.72
N PHE A 327 -4.32 -3.07 -11.48
CA PHE A 327 -3.74 -3.02 -12.82
C PHE A 327 -2.22 -2.80 -12.85
N ALA A 328 -1.63 -2.20 -11.81
CA ALA A 328 -0.18 -2.00 -11.78
C ALA A 328 0.56 -3.36 -11.84
N PRO A 329 1.62 -3.49 -12.65
CA PRO A 329 2.36 -4.75 -12.82
C PRO A 329 3.29 -5.04 -11.64
N LYS A 330 2.88 -4.73 -10.41
CA LYS A 330 3.63 -4.90 -9.15
C LYS A 330 2.75 -5.46 -8.05
N GLU A 331 3.35 -5.78 -6.91
CA GLU A 331 2.65 -6.31 -5.74
C GLU A 331 1.51 -5.37 -5.29
N PHE A 332 0.39 -5.93 -4.84
CA PHE A 332 -0.83 -5.15 -4.53
C PHE A 332 -0.58 -4.05 -3.49
N ASP A 333 0.20 -4.36 -2.46
CA ASP A 333 0.53 -3.44 -1.37
C ASP A 333 1.73 -2.54 -1.67
N ALA A 334 2.35 -2.66 -2.85
CA ALA A 334 3.48 -1.82 -3.22
C ALA A 334 3.10 -0.33 -3.24
N PRO A 335 4.07 0.58 -3.06
CA PRO A 335 3.83 2.02 -3.20
C PRO A 335 3.20 2.35 -4.56
N LEU A 336 2.25 3.29 -4.57
CA LEU A 336 1.68 3.80 -5.82
C LEU A 336 2.75 4.49 -6.65
N ALA A 337 2.57 4.54 -7.97
CA ALA A 337 3.44 5.34 -8.82
C ALA A 337 3.27 6.82 -8.47
N THR A 338 4.39 7.49 -8.14
CA THR A 338 4.41 8.92 -7.77
C THR A 338 5.19 9.77 -8.78
N THR A 339 5.84 9.13 -9.74
CA THR A 339 6.63 9.77 -10.79
C THR A 339 6.26 9.13 -12.12
N PHE A 340 6.05 9.96 -13.15
CA PHE A 340 5.65 9.51 -14.48
C PHE A 340 6.63 10.05 -15.51
N ILE A 341 7.13 9.17 -16.37
CA ILE A 341 8.17 9.48 -17.36
C ILE A 341 7.69 8.96 -18.71
N ASN A 342 7.78 9.78 -19.76
CA ASN A 342 7.46 9.35 -21.12
C ASN A 342 8.75 9.29 -21.94
N LEU A 343 8.99 8.16 -22.63
CA LEU A 343 10.19 7.93 -23.43
C LEU A 343 9.84 7.27 -24.75
N PRO A 344 10.55 7.57 -25.86
CA PRO A 344 10.43 6.79 -27.08
C PRO A 344 11.01 5.38 -26.90
N ALA A 345 10.42 4.39 -27.56
CA ALA A 345 10.97 3.04 -27.66
C ALA A 345 12.41 3.06 -28.20
N GLY A 346 13.25 2.20 -27.65
CA GLY A 346 14.70 2.15 -27.91
C GLY A 346 15.54 3.15 -27.08
N SER A 347 14.91 4.00 -26.27
CA SER A 347 15.62 5.01 -25.47
C SER A 347 16.19 4.46 -24.16
N GLU A 348 17.31 5.02 -23.73
CA GLU A 348 17.87 4.80 -22.40
C GLU A 348 17.39 5.87 -21.42
N HIS A 349 17.08 5.44 -20.20
CA HIS A 349 16.78 6.32 -19.09
C HIS A 349 17.81 6.17 -17.99
N ARG A 350 18.28 7.31 -17.49
CA ARG A 350 19.14 7.38 -16.31
C ARG A 350 18.30 7.69 -15.09
N PHE A 351 18.10 6.69 -14.25
CA PHE A 351 17.50 6.86 -12.94
C PHE A 351 18.50 7.46 -11.97
N GLU A 352 18.06 8.45 -11.19
CA GLU A 352 18.85 9.07 -10.12
C GLU A 352 18.02 9.21 -8.86
N PHE A 353 18.56 8.75 -7.73
CA PHE A 353 17.90 8.80 -6.44
C PHE A 353 18.81 9.40 -5.37
N ASP A 354 18.25 10.26 -4.52
CA ASP A 354 18.91 10.77 -3.33
C ASP A 354 18.55 9.87 -2.14
N LEU A 355 19.41 8.89 -1.86
CA LEU A 355 19.16 7.83 -0.87
C LEU A 355 20.29 7.78 0.16
N PRO A 356 19.98 7.48 1.43
CA PRO A 356 20.97 7.46 2.49
C PRO A 356 21.91 6.24 2.39
N GLY A 357 23.21 6.46 2.62
CA GLY A 357 24.19 5.39 2.78
C GLY A 357 24.73 4.85 1.44
N ALA A 358 25.94 5.30 1.09
CA ALA A 358 26.65 4.94 -0.14
C ALA A 358 26.82 3.42 -0.38
N ARG A 359 26.79 2.60 0.67
CA ARG A 359 26.97 1.14 0.62
C ARG A 359 25.72 0.35 1.02
N ALA A 360 24.55 0.99 1.08
CA ALA A 360 23.32 0.35 1.55
C ALA A 360 22.72 -0.69 0.58
N GLY A 361 23.35 -0.94 -0.57
CA GLY A 361 22.99 -2.02 -1.50
C GLY A 361 21.60 -1.85 -2.09
N TYR A 362 21.31 -0.68 -2.66
CA TYR A 362 20.01 -0.42 -3.28
C TYR A 362 19.89 -1.11 -4.64
N LEU A 363 18.67 -1.52 -4.96
CA LEU A 363 18.29 -2.14 -6.22
C LEU A 363 17.13 -1.34 -6.82
N LEU A 364 17.13 -1.16 -8.13
CA LEU A 364 15.99 -0.71 -8.91
C LEU A 364 15.35 -1.93 -9.56
N ARG A 365 14.07 -2.15 -9.29
CA ARG A 365 13.28 -3.17 -9.97
C ARG A 365 12.37 -2.50 -10.98
N ILE A 366 12.40 -2.97 -12.22
CA ILE A 366 11.59 -2.47 -13.34
C ILE A 366 10.62 -3.59 -13.71
N TYR A 367 9.35 -3.39 -13.42
CA TYR A 367 8.27 -4.31 -13.69
C TYR A 367 7.79 -4.16 -15.12
N LYS A 368 7.64 -5.28 -15.80
CA LYS A 368 7.15 -5.37 -17.17
C LYS A 368 5.66 -5.70 -17.13
N ASN A 369 4.90 -5.08 -18.02
CA ASN A 369 3.52 -5.50 -18.23
C ASN A 369 3.44 -6.57 -19.34
N SER A 370 2.46 -7.46 -19.24
CA SER A 370 2.12 -8.42 -20.29
C SER A 370 0.87 -7.96 -21.03
N ALA A 371 0.94 -7.90 -22.37
CA ALA A 371 -0.22 -7.59 -23.20
C ALA A 371 -1.22 -8.77 -23.31
N ASP A 372 -0.77 -9.99 -22.99
CA ASP A 372 -1.53 -11.22 -23.24
C ASP A 372 -2.54 -11.53 -22.12
N ARG A 373 -2.52 -10.76 -21.02
CA ARG A 373 -3.31 -11.05 -19.82
C ARG A 373 -4.05 -9.80 -19.33
N PRO A 374 -5.31 -9.94 -18.91
CA PRO A 374 -6.09 -8.81 -18.40
C PRO A 374 -5.62 -8.32 -17.02
N PHE A 375 -4.97 -9.19 -16.22
CA PHE A 375 -4.41 -8.85 -14.90
C PHE A 375 -3.06 -9.51 -14.71
N MET A 376 -2.12 -8.79 -14.08
CA MET A 376 -0.86 -9.35 -13.58
C MET A 376 -1.05 -9.79 -12.12
N LEU A 377 -1.01 -11.10 -11.87
CA LEU A 377 -1.05 -11.66 -10.52
C LEU A 377 0.34 -11.61 -9.86
N GLU A 378 0.41 -11.61 -8.52
CA GLU A 378 1.70 -11.49 -7.83
C GLU A 378 2.64 -12.68 -8.09
N GLY A 379 2.08 -13.88 -8.33
CA GLY A 379 2.85 -15.06 -8.72
C GLY A 379 3.43 -15.01 -10.13
N GLU A 380 3.01 -14.02 -10.92
CA GLU A 380 3.30 -13.90 -12.36
C GLU A 380 4.08 -12.62 -12.70
N LEU A 381 4.55 -11.89 -11.68
CA LEU A 381 5.28 -10.65 -11.89
C LEU A 381 6.57 -10.90 -12.66
N ASP A 382 6.73 -10.20 -13.77
CA ASP A 382 7.95 -10.17 -14.56
C ASP A 382 8.65 -8.84 -14.33
N PHE A 383 9.93 -8.90 -13.97
CA PHE A 383 10.72 -7.71 -13.68
C PHE A 383 12.21 -7.94 -13.91
N ASP A 384 12.91 -6.87 -14.24
CA ASP A 384 14.37 -6.82 -14.19
C ASP A 384 14.82 -6.12 -12.91
N GLU A 385 15.93 -6.59 -12.33
CA GLU A 385 16.57 -5.95 -11.18
C GLU A 385 17.96 -5.45 -11.55
N ILE A 386 18.24 -4.20 -11.16
CA ILE A 386 19.47 -3.50 -11.47
C ILE A 386 20.03 -2.95 -10.16
N ALA A 387 21.31 -3.18 -9.88
CA ALA A 387 21.96 -2.56 -8.74
C ALA A 387 22.11 -1.05 -8.98
N LEU A 388 21.85 -0.25 -7.94
CA LEU A 388 22.10 1.19 -8.00
C LEU A 388 23.54 1.51 -7.58
N ASP A 389 24.30 2.09 -8.49
CA ASP A 389 25.65 2.55 -8.24
C ASP A 389 25.66 3.90 -7.54
N TYR A 390 26.43 4.03 -6.47
CA TYR A 390 26.60 5.31 -5.80
C TYR A 390 27.65 6.15 -6.52
N ASP A 391 27.28 7.35 -6.97
CA ASP A 391 28.21 8.36 -7.46
C ASP A 391 28.64 9.30 -6.31
N PRO A 392 29.92 9.26 -5.88
CA PRO A 392 30.43 10.11 -4.81
C PRO A 392 30.41 11.61 -5.12
N ARG A 393 30.44 12.01 -6.41
CA ARG A 393 30.49 13.42 -6.82
C ARG A 393 29.12 14.08 -6.67
N SER A 394 28.08 13.43 -7.20
CA SER A 394 26.71 13.92 -7.09
C SER A 394 26.03 13.50 -5.78
N LYS A 395 26.63 12.58 -5.02
CA LYS A 395 26.05 11.93 -3.84
C LYS A 395 24.72 11.23 -4.10
N LYS A 396 24.54 10.69 -5.32
CA LYS A 396 23.29 10.04 -5.75
C LYS A 396 23.51 8.59 -6.14
N HIS A 397 22.48 7.78 -5.96
CA HIS A 397 22.39 6.42 -6.47
C HIS A 397 21.82 6.42 -7.90
N ARG A 398 22.46 5.69 -8.81
CA ARG A 398 22.19 5.76 -10.24
C ARG A 398 22.08 4.38 -10.87
N ALA A 399 21.19 4.26 -11.84
CA ALA A 399 21.16 3.13 -12.77
C ALA A 399 20.73 3.62 -14.15
N VAL A 400 21.13 2.89 -15.17
CA VAL A 400 20.68 3.11 -16.55
C VAL A 400 19.93 1.88 -17.00
N TYR A 401 18.82 2.10 -17.70
CA TYR A 401 18.05 1.03 -18.29
C TYR A 401 17.54 1.45 -19.66
N ARG A 402 17.52 0.50 -20.60
CA ARG A 402 17.09 0.70 -21.98
C ARG A 402 15.70 0.10 -22.20
N PHE A 403 14.78 0.92 -22.70
CA PHE A 403 13.39 0.55 -22.91
C PHE A 403 13.12 0.23 -24.39
N GLU A 404 13.23 -1.04 -24.77
CA GLU A 404 13.11 -1.45 -26.18
C GLU A 404 11.67 -1.47 -26.71
N ARG A 405 10.70 -1.90 -25.89
CA ARG A 405 9.33 -2.14 -26.34
C ARG A 405 8.36 -1.08 -25.84
N PRO A 406 7.43 -0.59 -26.68
CA PRO A 406 6.32 0.24 -26.23
C PRO A 406 5.49 -0.44 -25.13
N GLY A 407 4.89 0.37 -24.25
CA GLY A 407 4.09 -0.09 -23.13
C GLY A 407 4.30 0.77 -21.88
N HIS A 408 3.85 0.28 -20.74
CA HIS A 408 4.14 0.91 -19.46
C HIS A 408 4.93 -0.03 -18.56
N TYR A 409 5.88 0.55 -17.83
CA TYR A 409 6.77 -0.13 -16.92
C TYR A 409 6.70 0.56 -15.58
N ASP A 410 6.25 -0.12 -14.54
CA ASP A 410 6.35 0.42 -13.18
C ASP A 410 7.77 0.16 -12.65
N TYR A 411 8.28 1.03 -11.80
CA TYR A 411 9.55 0.81 -11.12
C TYR A 411 9.46 1.08 -9.63
N LEU A 412 10.26 0.34 -8.86
CA LEU A 412 10.41 0.50 -7.41
C LEU A 412 11.87 0.38 -7.01
N VAL A 413 12.27 1.19 -6.03
CA VAL A 413 13.56 1.06 -5.36
C VAL A 413 13.44 0.17 -4.14
N PHE A 414 14.38 -0.75 -4.02
CA PHE A 414 14.52 -1.68 -2.90
C PHE A 414 15.85 -1.46 -2.18
N ARG A 415 15.85 -1.68 -0.87
CA ARG A 415 17.08 -1.80 -0.08
C ARG A 415 17.37 -3.26 0.20
N LYS A 416 18.55 -3.75 -0.19
CA LYS A 416 18.98 -5.13 0.09
C LYS A 416 19.40 -5.25 1.55
N LYS A 417 18.73 -6.13 2.30
CA LYS A 417 19.14 -6.60 3.62
C LYS A 417 19.67 -8.04 3.50
N LEU A 418 20.37 -8.52 4.54
CA LEU A 418 21.02 -9.84 4.60
C LEU A 418 20.12 -11.02 4.19
N LYS A 419 18.81 -10.94 4.46
CA LYS A 419 17.84 -12.02 4.17
C LYS A 419 16.59 -11.58 3.39
N ARG A 420 16.44 -10.30 3.07
CA ARG A 420 15.24 -9.76 2.39
C ARG A 420 15.54 -8.47 1.65
N ALA A 421 14.69 -8.12 0.69
CA ALA A 421 14.61 -6.79 0.14
C ALA A 421 13.39 -6.08 0.74
N GLU A 422 13.50 -4.78 0.99
CA GLU A 422 12.38 -3.94 1.46
C GLU A 422 12.19 -2.74 0.53
N TRP A 423 10.95 -2.29 0.38
CA TRP A 423 10.64 -1.10 -0.41
C TRP A 423 11.23 0.14 0.26
N VAL A 424 11.71 1.05 -0.57
CA VAL A 424 12.17 2.37 -0.15
C VAL A 424 11.03 3.37 -0.36
N PHE A 425 10.58 4.01 0.72
CA PHE A 425 9.44 4.93 0.71
C PHE A 425 9.83 6.41 0.49
N HIS A 426 11.04 6.69 0.00
CA HIS A 426 11.46 8.06 -0.33
C HIS A 426 10.77 8.57 -1.61
N GLY A 427 10.61 9.89 -1.73
CA GLY A 427 10.01 10.51 -2.92
C GLY A 427 10.75 10.11 -4.20
N GLY A 428 10.00 9.80 -5.25
CA GLY A 428 10.54 9.37 -6.55
C GLY A 428 11.00 7.91 -6.64
N CYS A 429 11.00 7.16 -5.53
CA CYS A 429 11.40 5.74 -5.49
C CYS A 429 10.34 4.77 -6.05
N SER A 430 9.17 5.27 -6.43
CA SER A 430 8.10 4.53 -7.07
C SER A 430 7.52 5.35 -8.21
N GLY A 431 7.49 4.79 -9.42
CA GLY A 431 6.99 5.50 -10.59
C GLY A 431 6.62 4.59 -11.75
N ARG A 432 6.24 5.21 -12.87
CA ARG A 432 5.86 4.57 -14.13
C ARG A 432 6.59 5.24 -15.29
N VAL A 433 7.17 4.42 -16.15
CA VAL A 433 7.73 4.83 -17.44
C VAL A 433 6.76 4.38 -18.53
N ASN A 434 6.19 5.32 -19.25
CA ASN A 434 5.41 5.06 -20.46
C ASN A 434 6.36 5.14 -21.65
N VAL A 435 6.56 4.00 -22.30
CA VAL A 435 7.36 3.88 -23.50
C VAL A 435 6.42 3.97 -24.69
N ILE A 436 6.55 5.05 -25.45
CA ILE A 436 5.71 5.33 -26.61
C ILE A 436 6.49 5.03 -27.90
N PRO A 437 5.81 4.71 -29.01
CA PRO A 437 6.47 4.66 -30.32
C PRO A 437 7.18 6.01 -30.61
N ASP A 438 8.34 5.95 -31.26
CA ASP A 438 9.01 7.17 -31.73
C ASP A 438 8.31 7.65 -33.01
N VAL A 439 7.44 8.66 -32.87
CA VAL A 439 6.68 9.24 -33.99
C VAL A 439 7.33 10.53 -34.54
N ARG A 440 8.58 10.81 -34.19
CA ARG A 440 9.27 12.01 -34.69
C ARG A 440 9.54 11.87 -36.18
N GLY A 441 9.12 12.87 -36.96
CA GLY A 441 9.24 12.85 -38.42
C GLY A 441 8.07 12.18 -39.13
N GLU A 442 7.15 11.57 -38.38
CA GLU A 442 5.92 11.02 -38.95
C GLU A 442 4.94 12.14 -39.34
N ILE A 443 4.26 11.96 -40.47
CA ILE A 443 3.12 12.77 -40.88
C ILE A 443 1.88 11.91 -40.62
N ILE A 444 1.17 12.23 -39.53
CA ILE A 444 0.05 11.43 -39.03
C ILE A 444 -1.26 11.99 -39.61
N LEU A 445 -2.04 11.14 -40.29
CA LEU A 445 -3.41 11.46 -40.68
C LEU A 445 -4.39 10.94 -39.64
N GLU A 446 -5.08 11.86 -38.99
CA GLU A 446 -6.19 11.55 -38.10
C GLU A 446 -7.46 11.24 -38.92
N ILE A 447 -8.09 10.10 -38.65
CA ILE A 447 -9.27 9.62 -39.37
C ILE A 447 -10.37 9.25 -38.37
N PHE A 448 -11.55 9.81 -38.59
CA PHE A 448 -12.81 9.34 -38.03
C PHE A 448 -13.40 8.28 -38.98
N PRO A 449 -13.39 6.98 -38.63
CA PRO A 449 -13.76 5.92 -39.57
C PRO A 449 -15.21 6.02 -40.07
N ASP A 450 -16.13 6.42 -39.21
CA ASP A 450 -17.56 6.54 -39.48
C ASP A 450 -17.93 7.64 -40.48
N ILE A 451 -17.07 8.64 -40.66
CA ILE A 451 -17.23 9.71 -41.65
C ILE A 451 -16.15 9.68 -42.74
N HIS A 452 -15.26 8.68 -42.70
CA HIS A 452 -14.28 8.47 -43.75
C HIS A 452 -14.99 8.20 -45.08
N GLY A 453 -14.50 8.81 -46.16
CA GLY A 453 -15.17 8.87 -47.45
C GLY A 453 -15.79 10.24 -47.76
N HIS A 454 -16.11 11.08 -46.75
CA HIS A 454 -16.72 12.40 -46.94
C HIS A 454 -15.91 13.41 -47.77
N THR A 455 -14.66 13.10 -48.12
CA THR A 455 -13.88 13.91 -49.04
C THR A 455 -14.43 13.81 -50.47
N LYS A 456 -14.81 14.96 -51.06
CA LYS A 456 -15.27 15.11 -52.46
C LYS A 456 -14.48 14.31 -53.51
N ILE A 457 -13.22 14.05 -53.21
CA ILE A 457 -12.29 13.33 -54.09
C ILE A 457 -12.74 11.90 -54.42
N TYR A 458 -13.48 11.24 -53.52
CA TYR A 458 -13.94 9.86 -53.68
C TYR A 458 -15.46 9.75 -53.91
N TRP A 459 -16.18 10.88 -54.01
CA TRP A 459 -17.64 10.87 -54.21
C TRP A 459 -18.05 10.38 -55.59
N MET A 460 -17.15 10.53 -56.57
CA MET A 460 -17.38 10.17 -57.97
C MET A 460 -16.63 8.90 -58.37
N ASP A 461 -15.94 8.25 -57.41
CA ASP A 461 -15.29 6.98 -57.67
C ASP A 461 -16.39 5.92 -57.76
N GLY A 462 -16.68 5.44 -58.97
CA GLY A 462 -17.79 4.53 -59.27
C GLY A 462 -17.55 3.09 -58.82
N THR A 463 -16.78 2.90 -57.75
CA THR A 463 -16.36 1.63 -57.16
C THR A 463 -17.33 1.19 -56.05
N GLU A 464 -17.15 -0.04 -55.52
CA GLU A 464 -18.01 -0.59 -54.45
C GLU A 464 -17.89 0.15 -53.11
N HIS A 465 -16.97 1.12 -52.98
CA HIS A 465 -16.70 1.91 -51.76
C HIS A 465 -17.12 3.39 -51.96
N PRO A 466 -18.41 3.75 -51.80
CA PRO A 466 -18.89 5.08 -52.16
C PRO A 466 -18.54 6.13 -51.11
N GLY A 467 -17.85 7.22 -51.48
CA GLY A 467 -17.47 8.29 -50.53
C GLY A 467 -18.63 9.09 -49.90
N LEU A 468 -19.88 8.91 -50.33
CA LEU A 468 -21.01 9.64 -49.75
C LEU A 468 -21.58 8.92 -48.51
N VAL A 469 -21.26 9.47 -47.34
CA VAL A 469 -21.79 9.03 -46.03
C VAL A 469 -23.02 9.84 -45.58
N TYR A 470 -23.22 11.06 -46.11
CA TYR A 470 -24.38 11.92 -45.85
C TYR A 470 -25.03 12.38 -47.16
N ASN A 471 -26.33 12.68 -47.13
CA ASN A 471 -27.00 13.37 -48.24
C ASN A 471 -26.83 14.90 -48.13
N GLU A 472 -27.38 15.63 -49.09
CA GLU A 472 -27.36 17.09 -49.16
C GLU A 472 -28.08 17.82 -48.00
N HIS A 473 -28.86 17.08 -47.21
CA HIS A 473 -29.55 17.57 -46.01
C HIS A 473 -28.81 17.23 -44.71
N GLY A 474 -27.63 16.60 -44.79
CA GLY A 474 -26.86 16.16 -43.62
C GLY A 474 -27.41 14.90 -42.95
N GLU A 475 -28.28 14.16 -43.63
CA GLU A 475 -28.81 12.88 -43.14
C GLU A 475 -27.83 11.75 -43.50
N VAL A 476 -27.57 10.86 -42.55
CA VAL A 476 -26.68 9.70 -42.74
C VAL A 476 -27.28 8.76 -43.79
N ILE A 477 -26.57 8.53 -44.89
CA ILE A 477 -26.91 7.51 -45.91
C ILE A 477 -26.30 6.16 -45.50
N ARG A 478 -25.04 6.20 -45.05
CA ARG A 478 -24.29 5.07 -44.49
C ARG A 478 -23.15 5.59 -43.61
N LEU A 479 -22.58 4.72 -42.78
CA LEU A 479 -21.32 5.02 -42.08
C LEU A 479 -20.13 4.56 -42.93
N GLY A 480 -19.00 5.25 -42.77
CA GLY A 480 -17.70 4.77 -43.23
C GLY A 480 -17.22 3.54 -42.43
N ARG A 481 -16.35 2.75 -43.04
CA ARG A 481 -15.83 1.47 -42.52
C ARG A 481 -14.30 1.41 -42.66
N PHE A 482 -13.67 0.45 -41.98
CA PHE A 482 -12.22 0.26 -42.11
C PHE A 482 -11.82 -0.10 -43.55
N SER A 483 -12.62 -0.92 -44.24
CA SER A 483 -12.41 -1.24 -45.66
C SER A 483 -12.38 0.01 -46.57
N ASP A 484 -13.19 1.04 -46.28
CA ASP A 484 -13.13 2.31 -47.02
C ASP A 484 -11.76 3.00 -46.84
N ILE A 485 -11.18 2.93 -45.64
CA ILE A 485 -9.84 3.47 -45.36
C ILE A 485 -8.78 2.65 -46.08
N THR A 486 -8.83 1.32 -45.95
CA THR A 486 -7.90 0.39 -46.61
C THR A 486 -7.85 0.64 -48.11
N PHE A 487 -9.02 0.82 -48.74
CA PHE A 487 -9.12 1.09 -50.17
C PHE A 487 -8.44 2.40 -50.60
N HIS A 488 -8.56 3.46 -49.78
CA HIS A 488 -7.97 4.77 -50.07
C HIS A 488 -6.52 4.95 -49.56
N LEU A 489 -6.00 4.02 -48.75
CA LEU A 489 -4.78 4.22 -47.98
C LEU A 489 -3.55 4.53 -48.85
N GLU A 490 -3.39 3.85 -49.99
CA GLU A 490 -2.29 4.12 -50.93
C GLU A 490 -2.34 5.53 -51.53
N ASP A 491 -3.52 6.01 -51.92
CA ASP A 491 -3.67 7.38 -52.45
C ASP A 491 -3.41 8.41 -51.35
N LEU A 492 -3.98 8.20 -50.15
CA LEU A 492 -3.76 9.07 -49.00
C LEU A 492 -2.27 9.18 -48.66
N ALA A 493 -1.57 8.05 -48.59
CA ALA A 493 -0.13 7.98 -48.37
C ALA A 493 0.65 8.77 -49.42
N ARG A 494 0.37 8.57 -50.71
CA ARG A 494 1.08 9.27 -51.80
C ARG A 494 0.75 10.75 -51.89
N ARG A 495 -0.51 11.11 -51.72
CA ARG A 495 -1.03 12.47 -51.91
C ARG A 495 -0.65 13.41 -50.78
N TYR A 496 -0.76 12.93 -49.55
CA TYR A 496 -0.50 13.73 -48.36
C TYR A 496 0.86 13.44 -47.72
N PHE A 497 1.64 12.51 -48.31
CA PHE A 497 2.90 12.04 -47.76
C PHE A 497 2.77 11.53 -46.33
N ILE A 498 1.59 10.97 -45.99
CA ILE A 498 1.34 10.46 -44.64
C ILE A 498 2.16 9.19 -44.45
N THR A 499 2.68 9.02 -43.25
CA THR A 499 3.51 7.88 -42.86
C THR A 499 2.88 7.06 -41.74
N ALA A 500 1.83 7.61 -41.10
CA ALA A 500 1.04 6.93 -40.09
C ALA A 500 -0.42 7.40 -40.10
N ILE A 501 -1.32 6.57 -39.56
CA ILE A 501 -2.74 6.89 -39.35
C ILE A 501 -3.07 6.86 -37.87
N TYR A 502 -4.00 7.73 -37.45
CA TYR A 502 -4.58 7.74 -36.11
C TYR A 502 -6.10 7.60 -36.22
N LEU A 503 -6.64 6.48 -35.76
CA LEU A 503 -8.06 6.15 -35.89
C LEU A 503 -8.82 6.52 -34.61
N LEU A 504 -9.88 7.31 -34.73
CA LEU A 504 -10.74 7.67 -33.60
C LEU A 504 -11.96 6.77 -33.46
N GLY A 505 -12.31 6.45 -32.20
CA GLY A 505 -13.59 5.84 -31.87
C GLY A 505 -13.83 4.50 -32.54
N VAL A 506 -12.81 3.65 -32.59
CA VAL A 506 -12.87 2.31 -33.20
C VAL A 506 -13.62 1.30 -32.34
N GLN A 507 -13.77 1.58 -31.06
CA GLN A 507 -14.40 0.69 -30.09
C GLN A 507 -15.92 0.71 -30.21
N LYS A 508 -16.56 -0.39 -29.82
CA LYS A 508 -18.01 -0.57 -29.83
C LYS A 508 -18.73 0.55 -29.08
N ARG A 509 -19.72 1.14 -29.75
CA ARG A 509 -20.46 2.33 -29.32
C ARG A 509 -21.85 1.95 -28.82
N GLY A 510 -22.48 2.86 -28.09
CA GLY A 510 -23.88 2.74 -27.69
C GLY A 510 -24.82 3.11 -28.83
N SER A 511 -26.12 2.99 -28.57
CA SER A 511 -27.14 3.61 -29.43
C SER A 511 -27.39 5.07 -29.01
N ASN A 512 -27.91 5.91 -29.91
CA ASN A 512 -28.25 7.30 -29.58
C ASN A 512 -29.21 7.46 -28.39
N ARG A 513 -30.02 6.42 -28.13
CA ARG A 513 -30.93 6.32 -27.00
C ARG A 513 -30.22 6.09 -25.66
N GLU A 514 -29.01 5.54 -25.71
CA GLU A 514 -28.18 5.18 -24.56
C GLU A 514 -27.05 6.21 -24.34
N ASP A 515 -26.63 6.93 -25.39
CA ASP A 515 -25.41 7.72 -25.35
C ASP A 515 -25.56 9.12 -24.76
N TRP A 516 -26.67 9.87 -24.98
CA TRP A 516 -26.88 11.23 -24.39
C TRP A 516 -28.11 12.02 -24.84
N ALA A 517 -28.61 11.87 -26.08
CA ALA A 517 -29.63 12.76 -26.66
C ALA A 517 -30.61 12.03 -27.60
N PRO A 518 -31.93 12.09 -27.36
CA PRO A 518 -32.94 11.44 -28.21
C PRO A 518 -32.93 11.91 -29.67
N GLU A 519 -32.44 13.11 -29.94
CA GLU A 519 -32.40 13.72 -31.27
C GLU A 519 -31.11 13.41 -32.06
N ALA A 520 -30.11 12.79 -31.43
CA ALA A 520 -28.90 12.40 -32.14
C ALA A 520 -29.20 11.28 -33.15
N SER A 521 -28.69 11.42 -34.37
CA SER A 521 -28.84 10.44 -35.46
C SER A 521 -27.61 9.55 -35.66
N SER A 522 -26.46 9.90 -35.07
CA SER A 522 -25.21 9.14 -35.14
C SER A 522 -24.65 8.82 -33.75
N PRO A 523 -24.20 7.57 -33.49
CA PRO A 523 -23.62 7.18 -32.20
C PRO A 523 -22.28 7.88 -31.98
N SER A 524 -22.01 8.28 -30.73
CA SER A 524 -20.82 9.06 -30.40
C SER A 524 -19.56 8.20 -30.45
N PRO A 525 -18.51 8.57 -31.23
CA PRO A 525 -17.23 7.85 -31.22
C PRO A 525 -16.47 7.98 -29.88
N PHE A 526 -16.92 8.87 -29.00
CA PHE A 526 -16.24 9.20 -27.74
C PHE A 526 -16.87 8.54 -26.51
N SER A 527 -17.93 7.74 -26.68
CA SER A 527 -18.66 7.06 -25.61
C SER A 527 -18.66 5.53 -25.82
N PRO A 528 -17.51 4.85 -25.65
CA PRO A 528 -17.44 3.42 -25.90
C PRO A 528 -18.23 2.60 -24.87
N MET A 529 -19.08 1.68 -25.35
CA MET A 529 -19.79 0.68 -24.53
C MET A 529 -18.93 -0.56 -24.24
N SER A 530 -17.84 -0.74 -24.99
CA SER A 530 -16.81 -1.75 -24.73
C SER A 530 -15.44 -1.16 -25.04
N LEU A 531 -14.43 -1.47 -24.24
CA LEU A 531 -13.04 -1.08 -24.50
C LEU A 531 -12.23 -2.17 -25.23
N VAL A 532 -12.85 -3.33 -25.48
CA VAL A 532 -12.17 -4.52 -26.03
C VAL A 532 -12.81 -5.03 -27.32
N GLU A 533 -14.03 -4.60 -27.64
CA GLU A 533 -14.70 -4.95 -28.88
C GLU A 533 -14.56 -3.79 -29.87
N ILE A 534 -14.12 -4.10 -31.09
CA ILE A 534 -14.18 -3.16 -32.22
C ILE A 534 -15.62 -3.04 -32.70
N GLU A 535 -16.04 -1.82 -33.08
CA GLU A 535 -17.39 -1.51 -33.51
C GLU A 535 -17.80 -2.31 -34.76
N PRO A 536 -18.79 -3.22 -34.66
CA PRO A 536 -19.20 -4.04 -35.80
C PRO A 536 -19.66 -3.24 -37.01
N SER A 537 -20.32 -2.09 -36.81
CA SER A 537 -20.76 -1.23 -37.91
C SER A 537 -19.61 -0.59 -38.70
N LEU A 538 -18.41 -0.51 -38.13
CA LEU A 538 -17.19 -0.06 -38.83
C LEU A 538 -16.49 -1.18 -39.60
N GLY A 539 -16.98 -2.42 -39.57
CA GLY A 539 -16.30 -3.60 -40.15
C GLY A 539 -15.76 -4.61 -39.13
N GLY A 540 -15.81 -4.27 -37.83
CA GLY A 540 -15.40 -5.18 -36.75
C GLY A 540 -13.91 -5.53 -36.78
N ASP A 541 -13.55 -6.60 -36.05
CA ASP A 541 -12.15 -7.02 -35.89
C ASP A 541 -11.48 -7.47 -37.20
N GLU A 542 -12.26 -7.99 -38.16
CA GLU A 542 -11.73 -8.53 -39.42
C GLU A 542 -11.19 -7.41 -40.32
N GLU A 543 -12.03 -6.43 -40.68
CA GLU A 543 -11.60 -5.29 -41.50
C GLU A 543 -10.58 -4.41 -40.77
N PHE A 544 -10.63 -4.35 -39.43
CA PHE A 544 -9.62 -3.63 -38.66
C PHE A 544 -8.24 -4.29 -38.76
N ARG A 545 -8.17 -5.63 -38.71
CA ARG A 545 -6.90 -6.35 -38.92
C ARG A 545 -6.39 -6.17 -40.33
N GLU A 546 -7.27 -6.25 -41.33
CA GLU A 546 -6.89 -6.01 -42.73
C GLU A 546 -6.33 -4.60 -42.97
N LEU A 547 -6.87 -3.58 -42.29
CA LEU A 547 -6.31 -2.21 -42.36
C LEU A 547 -4.93 -2.09 -41.69
N VAL A 548 -4.64 -2.93 -40.69
CA VAL A 548 -3.37 -2.91 -39.93
C VAL A 548 -2.25 -3.69 -40.64
N GLU A 549 -2.61 -4.78 -41.32
CA GLU A 549 -1.70 -5.63 -42.12
C GLU A 549 -1.30 -4.94 -43.43
#